data_AF-A0A2G5C6Z5-F1
#
_entry.id   AF-A0A2G5C6Z5-F1
#
_cell.length_a   1.000
_cell.length_b   1.000
_cell.length_c   1.000
_cell.angle_alpha   90.00
_cell.angle_beta   90.00
_cell.angle_gamma   90.00
#
_symmetry.space_group_name_H-M   'P 1'
#
loop_
_entity.id
_entity.type
_entity.pdbx_description
1 polymer ?
#
loop_
_entity_poly.entity_id
_entity_poly.type
_entity_poly.pdbx_seq_one_letter_code
_entity_poly.pdbx_strand_id
1 'polypeptide(L)' 'MMLKAGDTPSGFVKQGEGDRWDHGYGVTARFLEYCSSLRDEFVAELNAKMKTGYSNNFFVDLLGMTVNQLWSDYKAMYPN' A
#
# COMPACT_ATOMS: atom_id res chain seq x y z
N MET A 1 -4.01 -8.61 -17.67
CA MET A 1 -3.81 -7.14 -17.67
C MET A 1 -3.01 -6.79 -16.43
N MET A 2 -1.73 -6.44 -16.59
CA MET A 2 -0.99 -5.68 -15.57
C MET A 2 -1.35 -4.21 -15.76
N LEU A 3 -1.74 -3.53 -14.68
CA LEU A 3 -1.87 -2.07 -14.69
C LEU A 3 -0.45 -1.50 -14.72
N LYS A 4 0.07 -1.20 -15.92
CA LYS A 4 1.23 -0.33 -16.08
C LYS A 4 0.76 1.09 -15.78
N ALA A 5 0.94 1.56 -14.55
CA ALA A 5 0.77 2.97 -14.19
C ALA A 5 2.00 3.75 -14.71
N GLY A 6 2.03 4.00 -16.01
CA GLY A 6 3.13 4.66 -16.73
C GLY A 6 2.81 6.06 -17.26
N ASP A 7 1.66 6.65 -16.91
CA ASP A 7 1.29 8.01 -17.30
C ASP A 7 0.64 8.69 -16.09
N THR A 8 1.33 9.64 -15.47
CA THR A 8 0.81 10.43 -14.33
C THR A 8 0.29 11.79 -14.83
N PRO A 9 -1.03 12.00 -14.95
CA PRO A 9 -1.62 13.33 -14.99
C PRO A 9 -1.62 13.94 -13.58
N SER A 10 -1.69 15.26 -13.52
CA SER A 10 -1.49 16.18 -12.40
C SER A 10 -2.40 16.02 -11.16
N GLY A 11 -3.07 14.88 -10.97
CA GLY A 11 -4.06 14.63 -9.92
C GLY A 11 -3.78 13.41 -9.02
N PHE A 12 -2.63 12.75 -9.16
CA PHE A 12 -2.26 11.63 -8.29
C PHE A 12 -1.65 12.10 -6.96
N VAL A 13 -2.17 11.56 -5.86
CA VAL A 13 -1.65 11.70 -4.50
C VAL A 13 -0.14 11.42 -4.48
N LYS A 14 0.64 12.32 -3.86
CA LYS A 14 2.09 12.21 -3.77
C LYS A 14 2.50 11.05 -2.85
N GLN A 15 3.69 10.50 -3.07
CA GLN A 15 4.29 9.59 -2.09
C GLN A 15 4.44 10.33 -0.75
N GLY A 16 4.18 9.64 0.36
CA GLY A 16 4.15 10.23 1.69
C GLY A 16 2.94 11.10 2.02
N GLU A 17 1.97 11.28 1.11
CA GLU A 17 0.77 12.09 1.38
C GLU A 17 -0.30 11.31 2.17
N GLY A 18 -1.13 12.03 2.92
CA GLY A 18 -2.19 11.48 3.77
C GLY A 18 -1.75 11.22 5.23
N ASP A 19 -2.76 11.17 6.10
CA ASP A 19 -2.60 10.92 7.54
C ASP A 19 -2.70 9.44 7.89
N ARG A 20 -3.49 8.69 7.11
CA ARG A 20 -3.73 7.25 7.31
C ARG A 20 -3.77 6.53 5.96
N TRP A 21 -3.23 5.32 5.94
CA TRP A 21 -3.02 4.51 4.74
C TRP A 21 -4.32 4.17 3.97
N ASP A 22 -5.47 4.11 4.64
CA ASP A 22 -6.80 3.74 4.09
C ASP A 22 -7.78 4.92 4.01
N HIS A 23 -7.32 6.17 4.20
CA HIS A 23 -8.22 7.34 4.23
C HIS A 23 -8.78 7.69 2.84
N GLY A 24 -8.13 7.26 1.77
CA GLY A 24 -8.59 7.51 0.41
C GLY A 24 -7.86 6.66 -0.61
N TYR A 25 -8.53 6.38 -1.73
CA TYR A 25 -8.04 5.45 -2.75
C TYR A 25 -6.62 5.77 -3.25
N GLY A 26 -6.30 7.05 -3.44
CA GLY A 26 -4.97 7.48 -3.89
C GLY A 26 -3.88 7.22 -2.85
N VAL A 27 -4.14 7.50 -1.57
CA VAL A 27 -3.19 7.23 -0.47
C VAL A 27 -2.96 5.73 -0.33
N THR A 28 -4.04 4.93 -0.38
CA THR A 28 -3.97 3.48 -0.32
C THR A 28 -3.18 2.90 -1.49
N ALA A 29 -3.40 3.38 -2.71
CA ALA A 29 -2.64 2.92 -3.87
C ALA A 29 -1.14 3.15 -3.68
N ARG A 30 -0.71 4.35 -3.24
CA ARG A 30 0.71 4.65 -2.98
C ARG A 30 1.31 3.78 -1.88
N PHE A 31 0.55 3.54 -0.82
CA PHE A 31 1.01 2.68 0.27
C PHE A 31 1.14 1.21 -0.17
N LEU A 32 0.21 0.71 -0.99
CA LEU A 32 0.27 -0.65 -1.53
C LEU A 32 1.39 -0.81 -2.57
N GLU A 33 1.71 0.24 -3.34
CA GLU A 33 2.91 0.29 -4.19
C GLU A 33 4.18 0.12 -3.36
N TYR A 34 4.30 0.82 -2.23
CA TYR A 34 5.40 0.62 -1.29
C TYR A 34 5.43 -0.80 -0.71
N CYS A 35 4.29 -1.36 -0.30
CA CYS A 35 4.26 -2.73 0.21
C CYS A 35 4.69 -3.76 -0.87
N SER A 36 4.40 -3.47 -2.14
CA SER A 36 4.80 -4.30 -3.28
C SER A 36 6.29 -4.18 -3.61
N SER A 37 6.97 -3.09 -3.22
CA SER A 37 8.43 -3.01 -3.33
C SER A 37 9.17 -3.79 -2.24
N LEU A 38 8.51 -4.08 -1.12
CA LEU A 38 9.03 -4.93 -0.05
C LEU A 38 8.84 -6.43 -0.36
N ARG A 39 7.77 -6.78 -1.07
CA ARG A 39 7.43 -8.14 -1.46
C ARG A 39 6.74 -8.16 -2.81
N ASP A 40 7.36 -8.83 -3.78
CA ASP A 40 6.74 -9.11 -5.06
C ASP A 40 5.37 -9.80 -4.88
N GLU A 41 4.42 -9.46 -5.74
CA GLU A 41 3.06 -10.01 -5.71
C GLU A 41 2.22 -9.72 -4.44
N PHE A 42 2.68 -8.82 -3.56
CA PHE A 42 1.97 -8.47 -2.32
C PHE A 42 0.48 -8.15 -2.55
N VAL A 43 0.15 -7.31 -3.54
CA VAL A 43 -1.24 -6.94 -3.84
C VAL A 43 -2.06 -8.15 -4.29
N ALA A 44 -1.47 -9.08 -5.03
CA ALA A 44 -2.17 -10.28 -5.49
C ALA A 44 -2.46 -11.22 -4.31
N GLU A 45 -1.48 -11.47 -3.44
CA GLU A 45 -1.66 -12.28 -2.23
C GLU A 45 -2.64 -11.65 -1.24
N LEU A 46 -2.56 -10.34 -1.06
CA LEU A 46 -3.48 -9.57 -0.22
C LEU A 46 -4.92 -9.70 -0.74
N ASN A 47 -5.15 -9.48 -2.05
CA ASN A 47 -6.46 -9.65 -2.68
C ASN A 47 -6.99 -11.09 -2.53
N ALA A 48 -6.10 -12.09 -2.62
CA ALA A 48 -6.48 -13.48 -2.42
C ALA A 48 -6.96 -13.75 -0.99
N LYS A 49 -6.30 -13.16 0.03
CA LYS A 49 -6.72 -13.25 1.45
C LYS A 49 -8.02 -12.50 1.74
N MET A 50 -8.29 -11.39 1.05
CA MET A 50 -9.49 -10.57 1.28
C MET A 50 -10.79 -11.15 0.73
N LYS A 51 -10.78 -12.31 0.06
CA LYS A 51 -11.97 -12.91 -0.58
C LYS A 51 -13.17 -13.09 0.37
N THR A 52 -12.92 -13.33 1.66
CA THR A 52 -13.95 -13.57 2.67
C THR A 52 -14.08 -12.43 3.68
N GLY A 53 -13.27 -11.39 3.56
CA GLY A 53 -13.26 -10.26 4.49
C GLY A 53 -11.86 -9.65 4.64
N TYR A 54 -11.81 -8.41 5.11
CA TYR A 54 -10.57 -7.67 5.33
C TYR A 54 -10.09 -7.77 6.78
N SER A 55 -8.77 -7.90 6.98
CA SER A 55 -8.12 -7.81 8.29
C SER A 55 -6.72 -7.18 8.18
N ASN A 56 -6.40 -6.26 9.09
CA ASN A 56 -5.05 -5.68 9.19
C ASN A 56 -3.96 -6.74 9.48
N ASN A 57 -4.33 -7.90 10.04
CA ASN A 57 -3.37 -8.99 10.29
C ASN A 57 -2.80 -9.58 8.99
N PHE A 58 -3.43 -9.37 7.84
CA PHE A 58 -2.88 -9.85 6.57
C PHE A 58 -1.52 -9.22 6.25
N PHE A 59 -1.27 -7.98 6.68
CA PHE A 59 0.05 -7.35 6.55
C PHE A 59 1.11 -8.07 7.38
N VAL A 60 0.73 -8.56 8.56
CA VAL A 60 1.62 -9.36 9.42
C VAL A 60 1.90 -10.71 8.75
N ASP A 61 0.86 -11.37 8.22
CA ASP A 61 1.02 -12.65 7.51
C ASP A 61 1.93 -12.54 6.28
N LEU A 62 1.84 -11.43 5.54
CA LEU A 62 2.51 -11.26 4.25
C LEU A 62 3.91 -10.63 4.36
N LEU A 63 4.08 -9.65 5.25
CA LEU A 63 5.28 -8.84 5.38
C LEU A 63 5.97 -8.97 6.75
N GLY A 64 5.39 -9.73 7.69
CA GLY A 64 5.93 -9.89 9.03
C GLY A 64 5.81 -8.64 9.92
N MET A 65 5.11 -7.60 9.45
CA MET A 65 5.00 -6.30 10.11
C MET A 65 3.55 -5.85 10.20
N THR A 66 3.22 -5.11 11.26
CA THR A 66 1.89 -4.51 11.39
C THR A 66 1.70 -3.42 10.34
N VAL A 67 0.46 -3.21 9.90
CA VAL A 67 0.12 -2.13 8.95
C VAL A 67 0.57 -0.75 9.47
N ASN A 68 0.54 -0.55 10.79
CA ASN A 68 0.99 0.69 11.41
C ASN A 68 2.52 0.88 11.31
N GLN A 69 3.29 -0.19 11.50
CA GLN A 69 4.75 -0.14 11.31
C GLN A 69 5.09 0.17 9.85
N LEU A 70 4.47 -0.55 8.92
CA LEU A 70 4.65 -0.33 7.49
C LEU A 70 4.29 1.10 7.07
N TRP A 71 3.19 1.64 7.62
CA TRP A 71 2.79 3.01 7.35
C TRP A 71 3.80 4.02 7.89
N SER A 72 4.30 3.80 9.12
CA SER A 72 5.36 4.62 9.70
C SER A 72 6.63 4.61 8.84
N ASP A 73 7.05 3.44 8.39
CA ASP A 73 8.24 3.26 7.55
C ASP A 73 8.06 3.94 6.19
N TYR A 74 6.88 3.81 5.58
CA TYR A 74 6.51 4.51 4.36
C TYR A 74 6.61 6.04 4.53
N LYS A 75 6.06 6.58 5.63
CA LYS A 75 6.14 8.02 5.93
C LYS A 75 7.58 8.49 6.21
N ALA A 76 8.41 7.63 6.80
CA ALA A 76 9.83 7.92 7.01
C ALA A 76 10.65 7.88 5.71
N MET A 77 10.28 7.01 4.77
CA MET A 77 10.91 6.91 3.44
C MET A 77 10.54 8.09 2.54
N TYR A 78 9.31 8.59 2.66
CA TYR A 78 8.79 9.72 1.89
C TYR A 78 8.36 10.86 2.81
N PRO A 79 9.33 11.57 3.43
CA PRO A 79 9.03 12.74 4.23
C PRO A 79 8.46 13.84 3.31
N ASN A 80 7.27 14.32 3.66
CA ASN A 80 6.62 15.47 3.02
C ASN A 80 6.95 16.77 3.75
#